data_AF-A0A949EH74-F1
#
_entry.id   AF-A0A949EH74-F1
#
_cell.length_a   1.000
_cell.length_b   1.000
_cell.length_c   1.000
_cell.angle_alpha   90.00
_cell.angle_beta   90.00
_cell.angle_gamma   90.00
#
_symmetry.space_group_name_H-M   'P 1'
#
loop_
_entity.id
_entity.type
_entity.pdbx_description
1 polymer ?
#
loop_
_entity_poly.entity_id
_entity_poly.type
_entity_poly.pdbx_seq_one_letter_code
_entity_poly.pdbx_strand_id
1 'polypeptide(L)' 'MEKCKNFQKNLKECPCTYEPCSRKGYCCECLQYHLKNGGLPVCVKK' A
#
# COMPACT_ATOMS: atom_id res chain seq x y z
N MET A 1 -7.11 8.24 7.04
CA MET A 1 -6.41 6.99 7.36
C MET A 1 -6.87 6.57 8.73
N GLU A 2 -7.85 5.68 8.78
CA GLU A 2 -8.27 5.05 10.03
C GLU A 2 -7.17 4.09 10.52
N LYS A 3 -7.19 3.75 11.80
CA LYS A 3 -6.15 2.91 12.42
C LYS A 3 -6.16 1.50 11.81
N CYS A 4 -5.24 1.22 10.89
CA CYS A 4 -5.07 -0.12 10.34
C CYS A 4 -4.37 -1.02 11.38
N LYS A 5 -5.08 -2.05 11.87
CA LYS A 5 -4.52 -3.02 12.85
C LYS A 5 -3.23 -3.70 12.37
N ASN A 6 -3.08 -3.88 11.05
CA ASN A 6 -1.93 -4.54 10.43
C ASN A 6 -0.86 -3.55 9.96
N PHE A 7 -0.99 -2.25 10.24
CA PHE A 7 -0.12 -1.21 9.66
C PHE A 7 1.37 -1.53 9.80
N GLN A 8 1.83 -1.89 11.01
CA GLN A 8 3.24 -2.19 11.27
C GLN A 8 3.74 -3.42 10.50
N LYS A 9 2.91 -4.46 10.39
CA LYS A 9 3.24 -5.66 9.60
C LYS A 9 3.30 -5.32 8.11
N ASN A 10 2.26 -4.65 7.62
CA ASN A 10 2.14 -4.24 6.22
C ASN A 10 3.28 -3.30 5.81
N LEU A 11 3.71 -2.39 6.69
CA LEU A 11 4.79 -1.43 6.41
C LEU A 11 6.11 -2.15 6.13
N LYS A 12 6.42 -3.19 6.91
CA LYS A 12 7.63 -4.02 6.72
C LYS A 12 7.59 -4.83 5.44
N GLU A 13 6.39 -5.24 5.03
CA GLU A 13 6.19 -6.13 3.88
C GLU A 13 5.77 -5.38 2.60
N CYS A 14 5.64 -4.05 2.64
CA CYS A 14 5.12 -3.26 1.54
C CYS A 14 6.15 -3.20 0.39
N PRO A 15 5.85 -3.77 -0.79
CA PRO A 15 6.78 -3.76 -1.92
C PRO A 15 6.70 -2.47 -2.74
N CYS A 16 6.00 -1.43 -2.26
CA CYS A 16 5.86 -0.17 -2.97
C CYS A 16 7.21 0.56 -3.06
N THR A 17 7.70 0.74 -4.27
CA THR A 17 8.98 1.41 -4.57
C THR A 17 8.84 2.93 -4.73
N TYR A 18 7.63 3.47 -4.76
CA TYR A 18 7.41 4.91 -4.87
C TYR A 18 7.85 5.63 -3.59
N GLU A 19 8.71 6.65 -3.74
CA GLU A 19 9.19 7.48 -2.63
C GLU A 19 9.05 8.98 -2.96
N PRO A 20 8.41 9.78 -2.08
CA PRO A 20 7.70 9.38 -0.84
C PRO A 20 6.28 8.86 -1.11
N CYS A 21 5.96 7.64 -0.65
CA CYS A 21 4.60 7.10 -0.68
C CYS A 21 3.90 7.23 0.68
N SER A 22 2.94 8.16 0.77
CA SER A 22 2.15 8.41 1.97
C SER A 22 1.24 7.23 2.39
N ARG A 23 1.05 6.24 1.51
CA ARG A 23 0.15 5.09 1.71
C ARG A 23 0.89 3.81 2.08
N LYS A 24 2.21 3.85 2.30
CA LYS A 24 2.97 2.66 2.78
C LYS A 24 2.38 2.15 4.10
N GLY A 25 2.19 0.84 4.21
CA GLY A 25 1.51 0.19 5.34
C GLY A 25 -0.03 0.25 5.32
N TYR A 26 -0.62 1.17 4.56
CA TYR A 26 -2.06 1.31 4.30
C TYR A 26 -2.42 0.64 2.97
N CYS A 27 -2.34 -0.70 2.92
CA CYS A 27 -2.43 -1.45 1.65
C CYS A 27 -3.75 -1.25 0.89
N CYS A 28 -4.88 -1.04 1.60
CA CYS A 28 -6.17 -0.79 0.96
C CYS A 28 -6.17 0.54 0.18
N GLU A 29 -5.68 1.60 0.83
CA GLU A 29 -5.55 2.93 0.25
C GLU A 29 -4.50 2.94 -0.88
N CYS A 30 -3.39 2.23 -0.69
CA CYS A 30 -2.35 2.06 -1.69
C CYS A 30 -2.89 1.36 -2.95
N LEU A 31 -3.60 0.24 -2.76
CA LEU A 31 -4.23 -0.53 -3.84
C LEU A 31 -5.25 0.32 -4.61
N GLN A 32 -6.17 0.97 -3.91
CA GLN A 32 -7.17 1.85 -4.54
C GLN A 32 -6.51 2.98 -5.33
N TYR A 33 -5.44 3.57 -4.80
CA TYR A 33 -4.70 4.61 -5.50
C TYR A 33 -4.05 4.09 -6.78
N HIS A 34 -3.32 2.98 -6.73
CA HIS A 34 -2.65 2.45 -7.92
C HIS A 34 -3.66 2.02 -8.98
N LEU A 35 -4.73 1.32 -8.60
CA LEU A 35 -5.79 0.90 -9.53
C LEU A 35 -6.45 2.10 -10.22
N LYS A 36 -6.79 3.16 -9.47
CA LYS A 36 -7.39 4.38 -10.04
C LYS A 36 -6.48 5.09 -11.04
N ASN A 37 -5.16 4.99 -10.86
CA ASN A 37 -4.17 5.58 -11.74
C ASN A 37 -3.67 4.62 -12.84
N GLY A 38 -4.32 3.46 -13.02
CA GLY A 38 -3.93 2.46 -14.03
C GLY A 38 -2.61 1.75 -13.72
N GLY A 39 -2.08 1.89 -12.50
CA GLY A 39 -0.85 1.24 -12.06
C GLY A 39 -1.11 -0.18 -11.56
N LEU A 40 -0.17 -1.09 -11.85
CA LEU A 40 -0.21 -2.46 -11.32
C LEU A 40 0.14 -2.45 -9.82
N PRO A 41 -0.78 -2.90 -8.94
CA PRO A 41 -0.50 -2.93 -7.52
C PRO A 41 0.43 -4.08 -7.18
N VAL A 42 1.65 -3.75 -6.75
CA VAL A 42 2.61 -4.73 -6.23
C VAL A 42 2.24 -5.26 -4.84
N CYS A 43 1.28 -4.63 -4.16
CA CYS A 43 0.86 -5.00 -2.81
C CYS A 43 0.03 -6.30 -2.74
N VAL A 44 -0.42 -6.84 -3.87
CA VAL A 44 -1.16 -8.11 -3.94
C VAL A 44 -0.16 -9.25 -3.86
N LYS A 45 0.00 -9.83 -2.66
CA LYS A 45 0.75 -11.09 -2.50
C LYS A 45 -0.11 -12.24 -3.04
N LYS A 46 0.51 -13.20 -3.72
CA LYS A 46 -0.09 -14.52 -3.99
C LYS A 46 -0.21 -15.31 -2.71
#